data_AF-A0AAV1KY64-F1
#
_entry.id   AF-A0AAV1KY64-F1
#
_cell.length_a   1.000
_cell.length_b   1.000
_cell.length_c   1.000
_cell.angle_alpha   90.00
_cell.angle_beta   90.00
_cell.angle_gamma   90.00
#
_symmetry.space_group_name_H-M   'P 1'
#
loop_
_entity.id
_entity.type
_entity.pdbx_description
1 polymer ?
#
loop_
_entity_poly.entity_id
_entity_poly.type
_entity_poly.pdbx_seq_one_letter_code
_entity_poly.pdbx_strand_id
1 'polypeptide(L)'
;MKIIICLIVVQVFFTLNAVELPPYRPKMLQFCGKKLMKALELVCEGTDINLERELEMLRTSTKRVHISNLNDSCIRCLCYVTGCDLSHGCSQGYCGPFYISRVYWVDAGKPTLPDDNPERKEAFEDCARDYHCSVKIVENYMARFGKDCNKDGITNCFDYMMINHHGDGACTEPLYLTNLGRRRLQLYQQCRL
;
A
#
# COMPACT_ATOMS: atom_id res chain seq x y z
N MET A 1 21.81 -0.74 -40.75
CA MET A 1 22.14 -0.98 -39.33
C MET A 1 20.95 -1.49 -38.50
N LYS A 2 19.72 -0.98 -38.69
CA LYS A 2 18.52 -1.36 -37.90
C LYS A 2 18.00 -2.80 -38.14
N ILE A 3 18.06 -3.31 -39.38
CA ILE A 3 17.67 -4.70 -39.70
C ILE A 3 18.63 -5.71 -39.04
N ILE A 4 19.91 -5.36 -38.93
CA ILE A 4 20.94 -6.23 -38.34
C ILE A 4 20.70 -6.42 -36.84
N ILE A 5 20.28 -5.37 -36.12
CA ILE A 5 19.96 -5.47 -34.68
C ILE A 5 18.74 -6.38 -34.45
N CYS A 6 17.70 -6.27 -35.29
CA CYS A 6 16.51 -7.10 -35.17
C CYS A 6 16.83 -8.59 -35.43
N LEU A 7 17.64 -8.88 -36.45
CA LEU A 7 18.13 -10.22 -36.72
C LEU A 7 18.99 -10.78 -35.59
N ILE A 8 19.86 -9.95 -34.98
CA ILE A 8 20.67 -10.36 -33.83
C ILE A 8 19.78 -10.69 -32.62
N VAL A 9 18.76 -9.89 -32.31
CA VAL A 9 17.84 -10.15 -31.18
C VAL A 9 17.05 -11.43 -31.41
N VAL A 10 16.52 -11.64 -32.62
CA VAL A 10 15.83 -12.88 -32.98
C VAL A 10 16.76 -14.09 -32.85
N GLN A 11 17.99 -13.98 -33.33
CA GLN A 11 18.98 -15.05 -33.31
C GLN A 11 19.49 -15.37 -31.89
N VAL A 12 19.62 -14.36 -31.01
CA VAL A 12 19.90 -14.53 -29.58
C VAL A 12 18.71 -15.21 -28.87
N PHE A 13 17.47 -14.87 -29.24
CA PHE A 13 16.27 -15.50 -28.69
C PHE A 13 16.16 -16.98 -29.09
N PHE A 14 16.52 -17.32 -30.32
CA PHE A 14 16.53 -18.72 -30.77
C PHE A 14 17.68 -19.53 -30.16
N THR A 15 18.83 -18.92 -29.89
CA THR A 15 19.99 -19.62 -29.31
C THR A 15 19.91 -19.81 -27.80
N LEU A 16 19.23 -18.92 -27.07
CA LEU A 16 19.00 -19.07 -25.62
C LEU A 16 17.98 -20.17 -25.26
N ASN A 17 17.19 -20.67 -26.23
CA ASN A 17 16.25 -21.77 -26.03
C ASN A 17 16.86 -23.17 -26.24
N ALA A 18 18.16 -23.26 -26.55
CA ALA A 18 18.86 -24.53 -26.85
C ALA A 18 19.87 -24.96 -25.77
N VAL A 19 19.73 -24.47 -24.54
CA VAL A 19 20.52 -24.94 -23.40
C VAL A 19 19.62 -25.77 -22.48
N GLU A 20 19.70 -27.10 -22.62
CA GLU A 20 19.13 -28.04 -21.67
C GLU A 20 19.83 -27.89 -20.31
N LEU A 21 19.10 -27.35 -19.33
CA LEU A 21 19.48 -27.35 -17.92
C LEU A 21 18.55 -28.26 -17.09
N PRO A 22 19.08 -28.90 -16.04
CA PRO A 22 18.44 -29.98 -15.27
C PRO A 22 17.17 -29.55 -14.49
N PRO A 23 16.38 -30.49 -13.95
CA PRO A 23 14.96 -30.29 -13.68
C PRO A 23 14.75 -29.50 -12.39
N TYR A 24 14.70 -28.18 -12.51
CA TYR A 24 14.07 -27.33 -11.51
C TYR A 24 12.74 -26.85 -12.08
N ARG A 25 11.66 -27.00 -11.31
CA ARG A 25 10.29 -26.72 -11.74
C ARG A 25 9.84 -25.35 -11.19
N PRO A 26 10.08 -24.21 -11.86
CA PRO A 26 9.39 -22.98 -11.55
C PRO A 26 7.98 -23.00 -12.18
N LYS A 27 6.99 -22.55 -11.42
CA LYS A 27 5.65 -22.25 -11.94
C LYS A 27 5.81 -21.23 -13.07
N MET A 28 5.42 -21.61 -14.29
CA MET A 28 5.36 -20.67 -15.41
C MET A 28 4.42 -19.52 -15.04
N LEU A 29 4.97 -18.30 -14.98
CA LEU A 29 4.18 -17.09 -15.18
C LEU A 29 3.58 -17.20 -16.59
N GLN A 30 2.28 -17.45 -16.67
CA GLN A 30 1.55 -17.39 -17.92
C GLN A 30 1.41 -15.93 -18.33
N PHE A 31 2.42 -15.39 -19.01
CA PHE A 31 2.27 -14.14 -19.74
C PHE A 31 1.31 -14.40 -20.90
N CYS A 32 0.12 -13.78 -20.86
CA CYS A 32 -0.77 -13.74 -22.01
C CYS A 32 -0.01 -13.07 -23.17
N GLY A 33 0.27 -13.83 -24.23
CA GLY A 33 1.14 -13.45 -25.36
C GLY A 33 0.80 -12.12 -26.03
N LYS A 34 -0.38 -11.55 -25.77
CA LYS A 34 -0.76 -10.21 -26.20
C LYS A 34 0.14 -9.10 -25.65
N LYS A 35 0.64 -9.21 -24.40
CA LYS A 35 1.56 -8.20 -23.84
C LYS A 35 2.96 -8.28 -24.45
N LEU A 36 3.45 -9.50 -24.69
CA LEU A 36 4.77 -9.73 -25.29
C LEU A 36 4.79 -9.34 -26.78
N MET A 37 3.73 -9.70 -27.52
CA MET A 37 3.59 -9.31 -28.93
C MET A 37 3.44 -7.80 -29.09
N LYS A 38 2.72 -7.13 -28.18
CA LYS A 38 2.61 -5.66 -28.19
C LYS A 38 3.93 -4.96 -27.86
N ALA A 39 4.72 -5.52 -26.93
CA ALA A 39 6.07 -5.04 -26.64
C ALA A 39 7.03 -5.27 -27.83
N LEU A 40 6.91 -6.39 -28.53
CA LEU A 40 7.63 -6.68 -29.77
C LEU A 40 7.21 -5.77 -30.93
N GLU A 41 5.91 -5.47 -31.08
CA GLU A 41 5.39 -4.47 -32.04
C GLU A 41 5.97 -3.07 -31.76
N LEU A 42 5.98 -2.65 -30.49
CA LEU A 42 6.54 -1.36 -30.07
C LEU A 42 8.06 -1.25 -30.28
N VAL A 43 8.80 -2.36 -30.20
CA VAL A 43 10.24 -2.40 -30.51
C VAL A 43 10.49 -2.35 -32.02
N CYS A 44 9.56 -2.87 -32.83
CA CYS A 44 9.70 -2.95 -34.30
C CYS A 44 9.16 -1.72 -35.04
N GLU A 45 8.11 -1.07 -34.53
CA GLU A 45 7.54 0.16 -35.06
C GLU A 45 8.00 1.32 -34.19
N GLY A 46 9.07 2.00 -34.62
CA GLY A 46 9.77 3.05 -33.88
C GLY A 46 8.91 4.24 -33.45
N THR A 47 8.11 4.03 -32.41
CA THR A 47 7.56 5.09 -31.57
C THR A 47 8.53 5.26 -30.41
N ASP A 48 8.99 6.49 -30.18
CA ASP A 48 9.75 6.85 -28.99
C ASP A 48 8.89 6.59 -27.75
N ILE A 49 8.90 5.36 -27.24
CA ILE A 49 8.44 5.09 -25.88
C ILE A 49 9.43 5.83 -25.00
N ASN A 50 8.99 6.96 -24.46
CA ASN A 50 9.73 7.68 -23.46
C ASN A 50 9.73 6.84 -22.18
N LEU A 51 10.66 5.88 -22.13
CA LEU A 51 10.84 4.95 -21.02
C LEU A 51 11.06 5.70 -19.71
N GLU A 52 11.64 6.91 -19.73
CA GLU A 52 11.71 7.78 -18.55
C GLU A 52 10.33 8.23 -18.06
N ARG A 53 9.39 8.52 -18.95
CA ARG A 53 8.01 8.92 -18.58
C ARG A 53 7.19 7.74 -18.05
N GLU A 54 7.36 6.54 -18.61
CA GLU A 54 6.72 5.32 -18.08
C GLU A 54 7.38 4.84 -16.78
N LEU A 55 8.71 4.94 -16.67
CA LEU A 55 9.43 4.71 -15.42
C LEU A 55 9.07 5.76 -14.37
N GLU A 56 8.77 7.01 -14.74
CA GLU A 56 8.27 8.02 -13.81
C GLU A 56 6.84 7.70 -13.32
N MET A 57 5.98 7.14 -14.18
CA MET A 57 4.67 6.63 -13.75
C MET A 57 4.80 5.40 -12.82
N LEU A 58 5.78 4.53 -13.05
CA LEU A 58 6.06 3.40 -12.14
C LEU A 58 6.75 3.86 -10.83
N ARG A 59 7.64 4.88 -10.89
CA ARG A 59 8.30 5.51 -9.73
C ARG A 59 7.30 6.27 -8.86
N THR A 60 6.34 6.97 -9.45
CA THR A 60 5.25 7.62 -8.69
C THR A 60 4.30 6.61 -8.07
N SER A 61 4.06 5.46 -8.72
CA SER A 61 3.29 4.34 -8.15
C SER A 61 4.04 3.57 -7.05
N THR A 62 5.36 3.71 -6.91
CA THR A 62 6.19 2.99 -5.93
C THR A 62 6.89 3.89 -4.91
N LYS A 63 6.57 5.19 -4.89
CA LYS A 63 7.05 6.11 -3.86
C LYS A 63 6.34 5.80 -2.54
N ARG A 64 6.82 4.76 -1.85
CA ARG A 64 6.43 4.43 -0.48
C ARG A 64 6.68 5.69 0.34
N VAL A 65 5.62 6.33 0.82
CA VAL A 65 5.77 7.55 1.61
C VAL A 65 6.46 7.14 2.91
N HIS A 66 7.73 7.48 3.04
CA HIS A 66 8.50 7.16 4.23
C HIS A 66 8.22 8.22 5.29
N ILE A 67 7.42 7.83 6.28
CA ILE A 67 7.13 8.61 7.48
C ILE A 67 8.13 8.17 8.54
N SER A 68 9.11 9.01 8.86
CA SER A 68 10.26 8.64 9.69
C SER A 68 9.91 8.14 11.10
N ASN A 69 8.71 8.45 11.57
CA ASN A 69 8.21 8.24 12.92
C ASN A 69 6.97 7.31 12.98
N LEU A 70 6.58 6.67 11.86
CA LEU A 70 5.59 5.59 11.81
C LEU A 70 6.31 4.26 11.50
N ASN A 71 6.88 3.65 12.54
CA ASN A 71 7.58 2.37 12.43
C ASN A 71 6.65 1.18 12.76
N ASP A 72 7.15 -0.05 12.57
CA ASP A 72 6.37 -1.26 12.82
C ASP A 72 5.87 -1.38 14.28
N SER A 73 6.62 -0.87 15.27
CA SER A 73 6.18 -0.84 16.66
C SER A 73 4.98 0.07 16.83
N CYS A 74 4.99 1.23 16.18
CA CYS A 74 3.84 2.13 16.16
C CYS A 74 2.63 1.49 15.47
N ILE A 75 2.81 0.90 14.29
CA ILE A 75 1.71 0.21 13.58
C ILE A 75 1.08 -0.89 14.43
N ARG A 76 1.90 -1.73 15.10
CA ARG A 76 1.40 -2.75 16.04
C ARG A 76 0.64 -2.12 17.21
N CYS A 77 1.13 -1.01 17.76
CA CYS A 77 0.45 -0.29 18.82
C CYS A 77 -0.90 0.28 18.35
N LEU A 78 -0.96 0.89 17.17
CA LEU A 78 -2.20 1.41 16.59
C LEU A 78 -3.25 0.31 16.42
N CYS A 79 -2.83 -0.87 15.95
CA CYS A 79 -3.70 -2.04 15.89
C CYS A 79 -4.18 -2.46 17.29
N TYR A 80 -3.25 -2.54 18.25
CA TYR A 80 -3.57 -2.95 19.61
C TYR A 80 -4.61 -2.03 20.29
N VAL A 81 -4.44 -0.70 20.17
CA VAL A 81 -5.39 0.26 20.78
C VAL A 81 -6.76 0.25 20.11
N THR A 82 -6.87 -0.20 18.85
CA THR A 82 -8.17 -0.41 18.17
C THR A 82 -8.79 -1.77 18.46
N GLY A 83 -8.04 -2.69 19.06
CA GLY A 83 -8.47 -4.05 19.41
C GLY A 83 -7.78 -5.15 18.59
N CYS A 84 -7.23 -4.80 17.42
CA CYS A 84 -6.47 -5.70 16.53
C CYS A 84 -7.18 -7.03 16.20
N ASP A 85 -8.51 -7.03 16.14
CA ASP A 85 -9.27 -8.22 15.82
C ASP A 85 -9.20 -8.52 14.32
N LEU A 86 -8.35 -9.48 13.95
CA LEU A 86 -8.16 -9.94 12.58
C LEU A 86 -9.40 -10.65 12.01
N SER A 87 -10.33 -11.08 12.86
CA SER A 87 -11.60 -11.71 12.47
C SER A 87 -12.74 -10.71 12.34
N HIS A 88 -12.52 -9.45 12.76
CA HIS A 88 -13.53 -8.41 12.67
C HIS A 88 -13.88 -8.13 11.22
N GLY A 89 -15.15 -8.36 10.87
CA GLY A 89 -15.70 -8.00 9.57
C GLY A 89 -15.90 -6.49 9.45
N CYS A 90 -17.12 -6.08 9.12
CA CYS A 90 -17.51 -4.68 9.12
C CYS A 90 -18.73 -4.49 10.03
N SER A 91 -18.67 -3.52 10.93
CA SER A 91 -19.80 -3.15 11.79
C SER A 91 -19.88 -1.65 11.93
N GLN A 92 -21.09 -1.09 11.80
CA GLN A 92 -21.33 0.36 11.92
C GLN A 92 -20.46 1.21 10.98
N GLY A 93 -20.09 0.66 9.81
CA GLY A 93 -19.27 1.36 8.81
C GLY A 93 -17.75 1.30 9.04
N TYR A 94 -17.29 0.54 10.04
CA TYR A 94 -15.87 0.33 10.33
C TYR A 94 -15.46 -1.12 10.17
N CYS A 95 -14.31 -1.36 9.54
CA CYS A 95 -13.88 -2.69 9.12
C CYS A 95 -12.48 -3.06 9.64
N GLY A 96 -12.30 -4.35 9.90
CA GLY A 96 -11.02 -4.98 10.15
C GLY A 96 -10.28 -4.52 11.42
N PRO A 97 -8.99 -4.88 11.55
CA PRO A 97 -8.27 -4.80 12.82
C PRO A 97 -7.97 -3.38 13.29
N PHE A 98 -7.92 -2.42 12.37
CA PHE A 98 -7.71 -1.01 12.65
C PHE A 98 -9.01 -0.21 12.78
N TYR A 99 -10.18 -0.87 12.66
CA TYR A 99 -11.49 -0.23 12.72
C TYR A 99 -11.59 0.95 11.73
N ILE A 100 -11.25 0.69 10.45
CA ILE A 100 -11.11 1.70 9.39
C ILE A 100 -12.47 2.00 8.78
N SER A 101 -12.77 3.28 8.56
CA SER A 101 -13.98 3.71 7.84
C SER A 101 -13.73 3.88 6.33
N ARG A 102 -14.81 3.89 5.54
CA ARG A 102 -14.71 4.12 4.09
C ARG A 102 -14.06 5.47 3.76
N VAL A 103 -14.38 6.53 4.51
CA VAL A 103 -13.81 7.87 4.30
C VAL A 103 -12.31 7.85 4.56
N TYR A 104 -11.88 7.22 5.66
CA TYR A 104 -10.46 7.04 5.97
C TYR A 104 -9.71 6.34 4.83
N TRP A 105 -10.28 5.27 4.27
CA TRP A 105 -9.71 4.56 3.11
C TRP A 105 -9.64 5.42 1.85
N VAL A 106 -10.69 6.20 1.54
CA VAL A 106 -10.68 7.14 0.40
C VAL A 106 -9.58 8.17 0.57
N ASP A 107 -9.46 8.73 1.77
CA ASP A 107 -8.47 9.75 2.07
C ASP A 107 -7.03 9.22 2.06
N ALA A 108 -6.85 7.93 2.34
CA ALA A 108 -5.61 7.18 2.17
C ALA A 108 -5.27 6.84 0.71
N GLY A 109 -6.05 7.34 -0.27
CA GLY A 109 -5.81 7.10 -1.69
C GLY A 109 -6.36 5.77 -2.21
N LYS A 110 -7.33 5.17 -1.50
CA LYS A 110 -8.02 3.93 -1.89
C LYS A 110 -7.08 2.74 -2.20
N PRO A 111 -6.08 2.41 -1.36
CA PRO A 111 -5.24 1.25 -1.62
C PRO A 111 -6.08 -0.04 -1.63
N THR A 112 -5.69 -1.00 -2.45
CA THR A 112 -6.44 -2.25 -2.65
C THR A 112 -5.54 -3.47 -2.47
N LEU A 113 -6.17 -4.65 -2.43
CA LEU A 113 -5.46 -5.92 -2.60
C LEU A 113 -4.81 -5.98 -4.00
N PRO A 114 -3.78 -6.82 -4.19
CA PRO A 114 -3.19 -7.02 -5.51
C PRO A 114 -4.25 -7.35 -6.57
N ASP A 115 -4.13 -6.74 -7.74
CA ASP A 115 -5.01 -6.92 -8.90
C ASP A 115 -6.49 -6.52 -8.72
N ASP A 116 -6.83 -5.83 -7.62
CA ASP A 116 -8.17 -5.33 -7.35
C ASP A 116 -8.36 -3.86 -7.81
N ASN A 117 -9.60 -3.47 -8.08
CA ASN A 117 -9.96 -2.15 -8.61
C ASN A 117 -10.42 -1.21 -7.49
N PRO A 118 -9.80 -0.03 -7.29
CA PRO A 118 -10.20 0.94 -6.25
C PRO A 118 -11.61 1.51 -6.43
N GLU A 119 -12.23 1.38 -7.60
CA GLU A 119 -13.62 1.81 -7.83
C GLU A 119 -14.65 0.70 -7.57
N ARG A 120 -14.20 -0.53 -7.25
CA ARG A 120 -15.11 -1.62 -6.88
C ARG A 120 -15.68 -1.35 -5.49
N LYS A 121 -16.99 -1.59 -5.34
CA LYS A 121 -17.74 -1.29 -4.10
C LYS A 121 -17.13 -1.95 -2.86
N GLU A 122 -16.69 -3.20 -2.97
CA GLU A 122 -16.16 -3.99 -1.86
C GLU A 122 -14.63 -3.90 -1.72
N ALA A 123 -13.91 -3.16 -2.59
CA ALA A 123 -12.46 -2.98 -2.48
C ALA A 123 -12.02 -2.39 -1.14
N PHE A 124 -12.82 -1.44 -0.62
CA PHE A 124 -12.63 -0.92 0.74
C PHE A 124 -12.68 -2.02 1.80
N GLU A 125 -13.75 -2.81 1.81
CA GLU A 125 -14.02 -3.80 2.85
C GLU A 125 -13.01 -4.95 2.78
N ASP A 126 -12.60 -5.34 1.57
CA ASP A 126 -11.60 -6.37 1.36
C ASP A 126 -10.21 -5.92 1.81
N CYS A 127 -9.80 -4.69 1.48
CA CYS A 127 -8.52 -4.15 1.94
C CYS A 127 -8.51 -3.85 3.45
N ALA A 128 -9.60 -3.30 4.00
CA ALA A 128 -9.65 -2.96 5.42
C ALA A 128 -9.64 -4.19 6.34
N ARG A 129 -10.15 -5.34 5.88
CA ARG A 129 -10.14 -6.62 6.62
C ARG A 129 -8.83 -7.39 6.48
N ASP A 130 -8.07 -7.18 5.41
CA ASP A 130 -6.73 -7.76 5.27
C ASP A 130 -5.71 -6.98 6.12
N TYR A 131 -4.92 -7.68 6.92
CA TYR A 131 -3.97 -7.02 7.83
C TYR A 131 -2.92 -6.19 7.06
N HIS A 132 -2.35 -6.74 5.99
CA HIS A 132 -1.29 -6.05 5.26
C HIS A 132 -1.82 -4.88 4.42
N CYS A 133 -3.02 -5.03 3.85
CA CYS A 133 -3.67 -3.97 3.10
C CYS A 133 -4.17 -2.86 4.03
N SER A 134 -4.71 -3.19 5.21
CA SER A 134 -5.07 -2.20 6.23
C SER A 134 -3.88 -1.43 6.80
N VAL A 135 -2.70 -2.07 6.93
CA VAL A 135 -1.47 -1.33 7.24
C VAL A 135 -1.16 -0.28 6.16
N LYS A 136 -1.27 -0.62 4.87
CA LYS A 136 -1.08 0.36 3.78
C LYS A 136 -2.08 1.51 3.85
N ILE A 137 -3.33 1.24 4.24
CA ILE A 137 -4.34 2.29 4.47
C ILE A 137 -3.86 3.25 5.56
N VAL A 138 -3.42 2.73 6.70
CA VAL A 138 -2.93 3.53 7.83
C VAL A 138 -1.67 4.31 7.42
N GLU A 139 -0.69 3.67 6.79
CA GLU A 139 0.53 4.31 6.31
C GLU A 139 0.21 5.49 5.36
N ASN A 140 -0.63 5.27 4.35
CA ASN A 140 -0.99 6.33 3.40
C ASN A 140 -1.80 7.45 4.05
N TYR A 141 -2.67 7.14 5.01
CA TYR A 141 -3.43 8.16 5.73
C TYR A 141 -2.50 9.02 6.60
N MET A 142 -1.61 8.40 7.38
CA MET A 142 -0.64 9.12 8.20
C MET A 142 0.37 9.90 7.35
N ALA A 143 0.69 9.41 6.15
CA ALA A 143 1.52 10.13 5.18
C ALA A 143 0.88 11.45 4.76
N ARG A 144 -0.46 11.48 4.68
CA ARG A 144 -1.23 12.63 4.24
C ARG A 144 -1.58 13.59 5.38
N PHE A 145 -1.91 13.07 6.56
CA PHE A 145 -2.46 13.85 7.67
C PHE A 145 -1.58 13.92 8.91
N GLY A 146 -0.43 13.25 8.89
CA GLY A 146 0.52 13.25 9.98
C GLY A 146 0.98 14.65 10.35
N LYS A 147 0.78 15.01 11.62
CA LYS A 147 1.13 16.32 12.19
C LYS A 147 1.23 16.20 13.70
N ASP A 148 1.92 17.14 14.33
CA ASP A 148 1.95 17.30 15.77
C ASP A 148 0.56 17.73 16.27
N CYS A 149 -0.11 16.82 16.99
CA CYS A 149 -1.49 16.98 17.45
C CYS A 149 -1.52 17.40 18.92
N ASN A 150 -0.58 16.93 19.75
CA ASN A 150 -0.50 17.31 21.15
C ASN A 150 0.31 18.61 21.40
N LYS A 151 0.94 19.16 20.36
CA LYS A 151 1.75 20.40 20.36
C LYS A 151 3.01 20.30 21.23
N ASP A 152 3.61 19.11 21.31
CA ASP A 152 4.87 18.90 22.03
C ASP A 152 6.12 19.19 21.17
N GLY A 153 5.93 19.55 19.89
CA GLY A 153 6.98 19.86 18.95
C GLY A 153 7.51 18.64 18.17
N ILE A 154 6.97 17.44 18.41
CA ILE A 154 7.42 16.20 17.79
C ILE A 154 6.21 15.43 17.28
N THR A 155 6.06 15.30 15.96
CA THR A 155 5.14 14.29 15.42
C THR A 155 5.68 12.90 15.77
N ASN A 156 4.89 12.07 16.45
CA ASN A 156 5.26 10.72 16.87
C ASN A 156 4.04 9.78 16.90
N CYS A 157 4.22 8.56 17.42
CA CYS A 157 3.15 7.55 17.44
C CYS A 157 1.92 7.97 18.27
N PHE A 158 2.11 8.85 19.25
CA PHE A 158 1.01 9.38 20.05
C PHE A 158 0.10 10.25 19.19
N ASP A 159 0.66 11.11 18.35
CA ASP A 159 -0.11 11.91 17.39
C ASP A 159 -0.84 11.03 16.39
N TYR A 160 -0.21 9.97 15.89
CA TYR A 160 -0.87 9.02 14.99
C TYR A 160 -2.03 8.29 15.66
N MET A 161 -1.94 8.01 16.95
CA MET A 161 -3.03 7.44 17.72
C MET A 161 -4.16 8.46 17.94
N MET A 162 -3.84 9.75 18.13
CA MET A 162 -4.83 10.83 18.17
C MET A 162 -5.53 11.01 16.82
N ILE A 163 -4.79 11.01 15.71
CA ILE A 163 -5.33 11.07 14.34
C ILE A 163 -6.20 9.85 14.06
N ASN A 164 -5.78 8.64 14.44
CA ASN A 164 -6.57 7.43 14.25
C ASN A 164 -7.85 7.40 15.10
N HIS A 165 -7.94 8.21 16.16
CA HIS A 165 -9.13 8.35 16.98
C HIS A 165 -10.09 9.45 16.50
N HIS A 166 -9.56 10.63 16.19
CA HIS A 166 -10.36 11.80 15.88
C HIS A 166 -10.50 12.09 14.38
N GLY A 167 -9.68 11.46 13.53
CA GLY A 167 -9.43 11.94 12.18
C GLY A 167 -8.50 13.15 12.17
N ASP A 168 -8.23 13.70 10.99
CA ASP A 168 -7.31 14.81 10.79
C ASP A 168 -7.82 16.13 11.39
N GLY A 169 -9.11 16.45 11.22
CA GLY A 169 -9.67 17.76 11.57
C GLY A 169 -9.75 18.06 13.07
N ALA A 170 -9.76 17.02 13.91
CA ALA A 170 -9.96 17.14 15.35
C ALA A 170 -8.85 16.46 16.17
N CYS A 171 -7.68 16.19 15.59
CA CYS A 171 -6.64 15.43 16.29
C CYS A 171 -6.08 16.12 17.54
N THR A 172 -6.27 17.44 17.70
CA THR A 172 -5.83 18.18 18.91
C THR A 172 -6.78 18.00 20.09
N GLU A 173 -7.94 17.37 19.90
CA GLU A 173 -8.88 17.10 20.98
C GLU A 173 -8.30 16.08 21.97
N PRO A 174 -8.50 16.26 23.29
CA PRO A 174 -8.01 15.31 24.26
C PRO A 174 -8.75 13.96 24.20
N LEU A 175 -7.98 12.87 24.20
CA LEU A 175 -8.52 11.50 24.20
C LEU A 175 -9.37 11.18 25.43
N TYR A 176 -9.12 11.83 26.57
CA TYR A 176 -9.83 11.51 27.80
C TYR A 176 -11.29 11.99 27.84
N LEU A 177 -11.76 12.73 26.82
CA LEU A 177 -13.12 13.25 26.76
C LEU A 177 -14.19 12.15 26.60
N THR A 178 -13.86 11.01 25.98
CA THR A 178 -14.80 9.90 25.78
C THR A 178 -14.36 8.63 26.49
N ASN A 179 -15.31 7.73 26.80
CA ASN A 179 -14.98 6.40 27.34
C ASN A 179 -14.04 5.62 26.41
N LEU A 180 -14.28 5.70 25.09
CA LEU A 180 -13.46 5.04 24.08
C LEU A 180 -12.04 5.62 24.06
N GLY A 181 -11.90 6.95 24.06
CA GLY A 181 -10.60 7.60 24.04
C GLY A 181 -9.81 7.35 25.33
N ARG A 182 -10.45 7.35 26.51
CA ARG A 182 -9.81 6.91 27.78
C ARG A 182 -9.28 5.49 27.70
N ARG A 183 -10.07 4.56 27.15
CA ARG A 183 -9.64 3.17 26.96
C ARG A 183 -8.44 3.08 25.99
N ARG A 184 -8.47 3.80 24.87
CA ARG A 184 -7.36 3.85 23.91
C ARG A 184 -6.09 4.40 24.54
N LEU A 185 -6.19 5.47 25.34
CA LEU A 185 -5.06 6.04 26.06
C LEU A 185 -4.45 5.03 27.05
N GLN A 186 -5.27 4.30 27.81
CA GLN A 186 -4.80 3.24 28.71
C GLN A 186 -4.09 2.11 27.97
N LEU A 187 -4.62 1.68 26.81
CA LEU A 187 -3.99 0.65 25.99
C LEU A 187 -2.68 1.14 25.38
N TYR A 188 -2.62 2.41 24.94
CA TYR A 188 -1.42 3.01 24.38
C TYR A 188 -0.26 3.01 25.38
N GLN A 189 -0.52 3.27 26.65
CA GLN A 189 0.49 3.22 27.73
C GLN A 189 1.13 1.84 27.92
N GLN A 190 0.52 0.78 27.38
CA GLN A 190 1.05 -0.58 27.44
C GLN A 190 1.92 -0.93 26.23
N CYS A 191 1.94 -0.08 25.20
CA CYS A 191 2.78 -0.28 24.03
C CYS A 191 4.26 -0.09 24.36
N ARG A 192 5.10 -0.91 23.74
CA ARG A 192 6.57 -0.74 23.74
C ARG A 192 6.97 -0.11 22.41
N LEU A 193 7.22 1.20 22.44
CA LEU A 193 7.55 2.02 21.27
C LEU A 193 9.04 2.31 21.18
#